data_AF-A0A7S0HUS6-F1
#
_entry.id   AF-A0A7S0HUS6-F1
#
_cell.length_a   1.000
_cell.length_b   1.000
_cell.length_c   1.000
_cell.angle_alpha   90.00
_cell.angle_beta   90.00
_cell.angle_gamma   90.00
#
_symmetry.space_group_name_H-M   'P 1'
#
loop_
_entity.id
_entity.type
_entity.pdbx_description
1 polymer ?
#
loop_
_entity_poly.entity_id
_entity_poly.type
_entity_poly.pdbx_seq_one_letter_code
_entity_poly.pdbx_strand_id
1 'polypeptide(L)'
;EEVEEEQEVGGRSRDVCLDENPLITSLYRCRQWNPSGGRSGSAWLKSSDERFVLKELSKREVGHFLQSAHEYFQFISTTVMSSPPLPSCLAKTFGLFKVTTNLLKDPSKGSSQVLLLSENVLFASKERSSHHLRTFDLKGSSRNRFVRDAKRTDVQLDGNFHAYISQNPLYVTGE
;
A
#
# COMPACT_ATOMS: atom_id res chain seq x y z
N GLU A 1 22.02 -50.97 38.99
CA GLU A 1 22.26 -51.04 37.53
C GLU A 1 20.89 -50.99 36.89
N GLU A 2 20.53 -50.04 36.05
CA GLU A 2 21.34 -49.25 35.12
C GLU A 2 20.96 -47.77 35.17
N VAL A 3 21.96 -46.94 34.86
CA VAL A 3 21.90 -45.48 34.69
C VAL A 3 21.84 -45.25 33.19
N GLU A 4 20.84 -44.53 32.70
CA GLU A 4 20.82 -43.98 31.33
C GLU A 4 20.42 -42.51 31.45
N GLU A 5 21.39 -41.62 31.65
CA GLU A 5 22.06 -40.80 30.62
C GLU A 5 21.11 -39.82 29.90
N GLU A 6 20.99 -38.62 30.49
CA GLU A 6 20.44 -37.44 29.82
C GLU A 6 21.39 -37.02 28.68
N GLN A 7 20.91 -37.06 27.43
CA GLN A 7 21.54 -36.34 26.33
C GLN A 7 20.80 -35.02 26.07
N GLU A 8 21.42 -33.94 26.52
CA GLU A 8 21.09 -32.56 26.17
C GLU A 8 21.50 -32.30 24.71
N VAL A 9 20.52 -32.19 23.81
CA VAL A 9 20.76 -31.72 22.43
C VAL A 9 20.44 -30.23 22.36
N GLY A 10 21.51 -29.43 22.46
CA GLY A 10 21.46 -27.99 22.21
C GLY A 10 21.26 -27.64 20.74
N GLY A 11 20.35 -26.69 20.48
CA GLY A 11 20.63 -25.62 19.52
C GLY A 11 19.90 -25.63 18.18
N ARG A 12 18.70 -25.02 18.15
CA ARG A 12 18.26 -23.86 17.32
C ARG A 12 16.77 -23.97 17.04
N SER A 13 15.97 -23.33 17.89
CA SER A 13 14.59 -22.99 17.53
C SER A 13 14.63 -21.89 16.46
N ARG A 14 14.60 -22.30 15.19
CA ARG A 14 14.31 -21.46 14.02
C ARG A 14 13.54 -22.32 13.02
N ASP A 15 12.22 -22.32 13.14
CA ASP A 15 11.41 -21.63 12.16
C ASP A 15 9.99 -21.60 12.68
N VAL A 16 9.57 -20.40 13.07
CA VAL A 16 8.18 -20.08 13.33
C VAL A 16 7.46 -20.36 12.01
N CYS A 17 6.63 -21.40 11.97
CA CYS A 17 5.58 -21.53 10.96
C CYS A 17 4.78 -20.22 11.00
N LEU A 18 5.09 -19.30 10.08
CA LEU A 18 4.18 -18.25 9.70
C LEU A 18 3.02 -18.99 9.05
N ASP A 19 2.00 -19.33 9.84
CA ASP A 19 0.71 -19.82 9.35
C ASP A 19 0.34 -19.06 8.08
N GLU A 20 -0.20 -19.76 7.09
CA GLU A 20 -0.43 -19.39 5.69
C GLU A 20 -1.35 -18.16 5.49
N ASN A 21 -1.04 -17.02 6.10
CA ASN A 21 -1.73 -15.78 5.92
C ASN A 21 -1.00 -14.99 4.82
N PRO A 22 -1.55 -14.90 3.59
CA PRO A 22 -0.87 -14.27 2.47
C PRO A 22 -0.53 -12.81 2.75
N LEU A 23 -1.32 -12.14 3.61
CA LEU A 23 -1.07 -10.77 4.02
C LEU A 23 0.22 -10.66 4.84
N ILE A 24 0.37 -11.51 5.86
CA ILE A 24 1.56 -11.51 6.74
C ILE A 24 2.81 -11.81 5.91
N THR A 25 2.75 -12.82 5.05
CA THR A 25 3.86 -13.19 4.15
C THR A 25 4.27 -12.03 3.25
N SER A 26 3.31 -11.26 2.71
CA SER A 26 3.60 -10.09 1.86
C SER A 26 4.27 -8.97 2.65
N LEU A 27 3.78 -8.70 3.85
CA LEU A 27 4.22 -7.58 4.68
C LEU A 27 5.56 -7.83 5.38
N TYR A 28 5.98 -9.09 5.47
CA TYR A 28 7.26 -9.48 6.06
C TYR A 28 8.45 -8.74 5.43
N ARG A 29 8.38 -8.44 4.13
CA ARG A 29 9.40 -7.67 3.42
C ARG A 29 8.77 -6.49 2.71
N CYS A 30 8.99 -5.31 3.26
CA CYS A 30 8.58 -4.05 2.65
C CYS A 30 9.78 -3.21 2.21
N ARG A 31 9.62 -2.45 1.13
CA ARG A 31 10.61 -1.50 0.62
C ARG A 31 10.04 -0.10 0.64
N GLN A 32 10.75 0.82 1.27
CA GLN A 32 10.41 2.23 1.20
C GLN A 32 10.63 2.74 -0.23
N TRP A 33 9.72 3.59 -0.71
CA TRP A 33 9.89 4.31 -1.96
C TRP A 33 9.43 5.77 -1.79
N ASN A 34 9.96 6.65 -2.64
CA ASN A 34 9.54 8.05 -2.68
C ASN A 34 8.64 8.26 -3.90
N PRO A 35 7.31 8.40 -3.72
CA PRO A 35 6.42 8.63 -4.86
C PRO A 35 6.67 10.01 -5.46
N SER A 36 6.77 10.06 -6.79
CA SER A 36 6.76 11.31 -7.54
C SER A 36 5.39 11.99 -7.37
N GLY A 37 5.35 13.19 -6.76
CA GLY A 37 4.13 14.00 -6.63
C GLY A 37 3.56 14.13 -5.22
N GLY A 38 4.14 13.46 -4.21
CA GLY A 38 3.78 13.67 -2.81
C GLY A 38 4.28 15.03 -2.29
N ARG A 39 3.38 15.91 -1.85
CA ARG A 39 3.77 17.12 -1.10
C ARG A 39 4.08 16.83 0.36
N SER A 40 3.48 15.78 0.92
CA SER A 40 3.76 15.34 2.29
C SER A 40 5.06 14.52 2.27
N GLY A 41 6.05 14.90 3.07
CA GLY A 41 7.25 14.10 3.31
C GLY A 41 6.99 12.80 4.09
N SER A 42 5.79 12.22 3.93
CA SER A 42 5.34 10.98 4.56
C SER A 42 6.06 9.79 3.95
N ALA A 43 6.45 8.81 4.76
CA ALA A 43 7.00 7.56 4.25
C ALA A 43 5.95 6.74 3.48
N TRP A 44 6.39 6.13 2.38
CA TRP A 44 5.61 5.15 1.61
C TRP A 44 6.42 3.87 1.51
N LEU A 45 5.78 2.72 1.76
CA LEU A 45 6.39 1.42 1.62
C LEU A 45 5.53 0.51 0.75
N LYS A 46 6.16 -0.42 0.04
CA LYS A 46 5.49 -1.49 -0.71
C LYS A 46 5.86 -2.84 -0.14
N SER A 47 4.94 -3.79 -0.14
CA SER A 47 5.31 -5.19 -0.03
C SER A 47 6.22 -5.58 -1.20
N SER A 48 7.13 -6.53 -0.95
CA SER A 48 8.12 -6.97 -1.96
C SER A 48 7.49 -7.65 -3.18
N ASP A 49 6.32 -8.25 -3.00
CA ASP A 49 5.47 -8.80 -4.06
C ASP A 49 4.54 -7.76 -4.70
N GLU A 50 4.71 -6.48 -4.36
CA GLU A 50 3.95 -5.33 -4.85
C GLU A 50 2.42 -5.35 -4.61
N ARG A 51 1.87 -6.29 -3.84
CA ARG A 51 0.43 -6.38 -3.58
C ARG A 51 -0.13 -5.27 -2.69
N PHE A 52 0.68 -4.78 -1.75
CA PHE A 52 0.23 -3.85 -0.72
C PHE A 52 1.08 -2.58 -0.65
N VAL A 53 0.45 -1.50 -0.18
CA VAL A 53 1.07 -0.21 0.08
C VAL A 53 0.84 0.16 1.54
N LEU A 54 1.89 0.66 2.17
CA LEU A 54 1.85 1.27 3.48
C LEU A 54 2.16 2.76 3.33
N LYS A 55 1.29 3.60 3.86
CA LYS A 55 1.48 5.05 3.91
C LYS A 55 1.57 5.52 5.35
N GLU A 56 2.62 6.22 5.70
CA GLU A 56 2.68 6.96 6.95
C GLU A 56 1.67 8.11 6.95
N LEU A 57 0.84 8.17 7.98
CA LEU A 57 -0.15 9.22 8.16
C LEU A 57 0.30 10.24 9.20
N SER A 58 0.07 11.51 8.89
CA SER A 58 0.13 12.59 9.87
C SER A 58 -0.99 12.45 10.91
N LYS A 59 -0.81 13.08 12.08
CA LYS A 59 -1.86 13.11 13.13
C LYS A 59 -3.23 13.59 12.61
N ARG A 60 -3.22 14.57 11.70
CA ARG A 60 -4.44 15.10 11.08
C ARG A 60 -5.11 14.07 10.18
N GLU A 61 -4.35 13.38 9.34
CA GLU A 61 -4.88 12.31 8.48
C GLU A 61 -5.43 11.14 9.28
N VAL A 62 -4.78 10.76 10.39
CA VAL A 62 -5.31 9.76 11.33
C VAL A 62 -6.66 10.23 11.89
N GLY A 63 -6.74 11.47 12.37
CA GLY A 63 -7.99 12.04 12.89
C GLY A 63 -9.12 12.02 11.87
N HIS A 64 -8.85 12.45 10.63
CA HIS A 64 -9.84 12.40 9.55
C HIS A 64 -10.26 10.97 9.19
N PHE A 65 -9.31 10.02 9.12
CA PHE A 65 -9.65 8.63 8.82
C PHE A 65 -10.58 8.05 9.89
N LEU A 66 -10.25 8.25 11.17
CA LEU A 66 -11.04 7.69 12.27
C LEU A 66 -12.47 8.26 12.33
N GLN A 67 -12.69 9.50 11.86
CA GLN A 67 -14.03 10.10 11.78
C GLN A 67 -14.94 9.41 10.77
N SER A 68 -14.40 8.75 9.74
CA SER A 68 -15.17 8.10 8.67
C SER A 68 -14.89 6.59 8.57
N ALA A 69 -14.17 6.01 9.53
CA ALA A 69 -13.67 4.65 9.43
C ALA A 69 -14.82 3.64 9.43
N HIS A 70 -15.83 3.86 10.27
CA HIS A 70 -16.98 2.95 10.38
C HIS A 70 -17.76 2.89 9.07
N GLU A 71 -18.11 4.05 8.52
CA GLU A 71 -18.84 4.19 7.26
C GLU A 71 -18.05 3.61 6.10
N TYR A 72 -16.73 3.85 6.07
CA TYR A 72 -15.84 3.28 5.07
C TYR A 72 -15.84 1.76 5.11
N PHE A 73 -15.62 1.15 6.27
CA PHE A 73 -15.56 -0.32 6.38
C PHE A 73 -16.92 -0.96 6.15
N GLN A 74 -18.02 -0.32 6.56
CA GLN A 74 -19.37 -0.78 6.24
C GLN A 74 -19.62 -0.77 4.72
N PHE A 75 -19.22 0.30 4.02
CA PHE A 75 -19.31 0.39 2.57
C PHE A 75 -18.50 -0.72 1.89
N ILE A 76 -17.20 -0.84 2.23
CA ILE A 76 -16.33 -1.86 1.64
C ILE A 76 -16.83 -3.28 1.93
N SER A 77 -17.29 -3.55 3.15
CA SER A 77 -17.86 -4.84 3.51
C SER A 77 -19.07 -5.19 2.65
N THR A 78 -20.00 -4.24 2.47
CA THR A 78 -21.18 -4.41 1.61
C THR A 78 -20.76 -4.71 0.17
N THR A 79 -19.82 -3.94 -0.36
CA THR A 79 -19.35 -4.09 -1.74
C THR A 79 -18.67 -5.45 -1.98
N VAL A 80 -17.82 -5.89 -1.06
CA VAL A 80 -17.06 -7.15 -1.18
C VAL A 80 -17.91 -8.39 -0.89
N MET A 81 -18.84 -8.32 0.06
CA MET A 81 -19.66 -9.46 0.47
C MET A 81 -20.91 -9.67 -0.40
N SER A 82 -21.24 -8.72 -1.28
CA SER A 82 -22.32 -8.90 -2.26
C SER A 82 -22.00 -10.06 -3.21
N SER A 83 -23.04 -10.72 -3.74
CA SER A 83 -22.91 -11.79 -4.73
C SER A 83 -23.77 -11.47 -5.96
N PRO A 84 -23.16 -11.11 -7.11
CA PRO A 84 -21.72 -10.91 -7.30
C PRO A 84 -21.20 -9.67 -6.53
N PRO A 85 -19.88 -9.58 -6.26
CA PRO A 85 -19.29 -8.39 -5.65
C PRO A 85 -19.57 -7.14 -6.49
N LEU A 86 -19.86 -6.03 -5.82
CA LEU A 86 -20.12 -4.76 -6.51
C LEU A 86 -18.79 -4.11 -6.94
N PRO A 87 -18.74 -3.41 -8.09
CA PRO A 87 -17.55 -2.65 -8.45
C PRO A 87 -17.40 -1.41 -7.55
N SER A 88 -16.15 -1.09 -7.20
CA SER A 88 -15.81 0.16 -6.50
C SER A 88 -14.49 0.72 -6.99
N CYS A 89 -14.42 2.04 -7.08
CA CYS A 89 -13.18 2.77 -7.38
C CYS A 89 -12.38 3.11 -6.11
N LEU A 90 -12.91 2.85 -4.92
CA LEU A 90 -12.18 3.08 -3.68
C LEU A 90 -11.15 1.97 -3.47
N ALA A 91 -9.89 2.38 -3.29
CA ALA A 91 -8.84 1.46 -2.88
C ALA A 91 -9.19 0.86 -1.51
N LYS A 92 -9.09 -0.46 -1.41
CA LYS A 92 -9.33 -1.22 -0.19
C LYS A 92 -8.20 -0.94 0.81
N THR A 93 -8.57 -0.38 1.94
CA THR A 93 -7.75 -0.16 3.13
C THR A 93 -8.04 -1.30 4.08
N PHE A 94 -6.98 -1.95 4.56
CA PHE A 94 -7.06 -3.10 5.46
C PHE A 94 -6.97 -2.69 6.93
N GLY A 95 -6.43 -1.49 7.21
CA GLY A 95 -6.41 -0.95 8.57
C GLY A 95 -5.32 0.10 8.80
N LEU A 96 -5.30 0.63 10.02
CA LEU A 96 -4.22 1.46 10.54
C LEU A 96 -3.44 0.69 11.60
N PHE A 97 -2.13 0.79 11.53
CA PHE A 97 -1.20 0.11 12.41
C PHE A 97 -0.26 1.13 13.02
N LYS A 98 -0.24 1.21 14.36
CA LYS A 98 0.73 2.03 15.07
C LYS A 98 1.99 1.21 15.30
N VAL A 99 3.09 1.63 14.69
CA VAL A 99 4.41 1.02 14.89
C VAL A 99 5.21 1.91 15.82
N THR A 100 5.68 1.36 16.93
CA THR A 100 6.55 2.08 17.87
C THR A 100 7.86 1.33 17.97
N THR A 101 8.96 2.01 17.63
CA THR A 101 10.31 1.49 17.77
C THR A 101 10.89 2.07 19.06
N ASN A 102 11.26 1.19 19.98
CA ASN A 102 11.96 1.57 21.21
C ASN A 102 13.43 1.20 21.04
N LEU A 103 14.32 2.18 21.13
CA LEU A 103 15.76 1.90 21.12
C LEU A 103 16.16 1.38 22.50
N LEU A 104 16.67 0.15 22.56
CA LEU A 104 17.05 -0.53 23.82
C LEU A 104 18.00 0.30 24.70
N LYS A 105 18.84 1.14 24.07
CA LYS A 105 19.83 1.97 24.77
C LYS A 105 19.27 3.32 25.25
N ASP A 106 18.18 3.79 24.66
CA ASP A 106 17.56 5.07 25.01
C ASP A 106 16.10 5.08 24.56
N PRO A 107 15.16 4.69 25.44
CA PRO A 107 13.73 4.68 25.14
C PRO A 107 13.18 6.05 24.72
N SER A 108 13.84 7.16 25.11
CA SER A 108 13.41 8.51 24.74
C SER A 108 13.66 8.86 23.27
N LYS A 109 14.53 8.10 22.60
CA LYS A 109 14.82 8.22 21.16
C LYS A 109 13.98 7.28 20.31
N GLY A 110 12.99 6.60 20.90
CA GLY A 110 12.03 5.81 20.14
C GLY A 110 11.21 6.68 19.18
N SER A 111 10.79 6.09 18.07
CA SER A 111 9.87 6.74 17.13
C SER A 111 8.55 5.99 17.08
N SER A 112 7.45 6.73 16.94
CA SER A 112 6.12 6.15 16.77
C SER A 112 5.47 6.74 15.53
N GLN A 113 5.01 5.87 14.64
CA GLN A 113 4.36 6.23 13.39
C GLN A 113 3.07 5.44 13.23
N VAL A 114 2.11 6.02 12.51
CA VAL A 114 0.87 5.34 12.15
C VAL A 114 0.90 5.08 10.65
N LEU A 115 0.81 3.80 10.29
CA LEU A 115 0.81 3.33 8.91
C LEU A 115 -0.59 2.91 8.51
N LEU A 116 -1.08 3.44 7.39
CA LEU A 116 -2.28 2.94 6.70
C LEU A 116 -1.86 1.86 5.71
N LEU A 117 -2.47 0.69 5.82
CA LEU A 117 -2.27 -0.43 4.91
C LEU A 117 -3.39 -0.47 3.88
N SER A 118 -3.06 -0.42 2.59
CA SER A 118 -4.03 -0.53 1.50
C SER A 118 -3.54 -1.48 0.40
N GLU A 119 -4.45 -1.84 -0.50
CA GLU A 119 -4.07 -2.52 -1.73
C GLU A 119 -3.22 -1.59 -2.62
N ASN A 120 -2.35 -2.18 -3.43
CA ASN A 120 -1.70 -1.46 -4.51
C ASN A 120 -2.59 -1.50 -5.76
N VAL A 121 -3.30 -0.40 -6.04
CA VAL A 121 -4.20 -0.28 -7.21
C VAL A 121 -3.51 -0.51 -8.56
N LEU A 122 -2.18 -0.33 -8.63
CA LEU A 122 -1.40 -0.54 -9.85
C LEU A 122 -0.89 -1.98 -10.02
N PHE A 123 -1.07 -2.84 -9.01
CA PHE A 123 -0.57 -4.22 -9.01
C PHE A 123 -1.11 -5.02 -10.21
N ALA A 124 -2.43 -5.08 -10.34
CA ALA A 124 -3.12 -5.84 -11.39
C ALA A 124 -2.76 -5.36 -12.82
N SER A 125 -2.47 -4.07 -12.98
CA SER A 125 -2.11 -3.51 -14.29
C SER A 125 -0.67 -3.90 -14.67
N LYS A 126 0.27 -3.86 -13.72
CA LYS A 126 1.66 -4.23 -13.97
C LYS A 126 1.83 -5.69 -14.38
N GLU A 127 1.09 -6.61 -13.74
CA GLU A 127 1.11 -8.03 -14.13
C GLU A 127 0.71 -8.23 -15.60
N ARG A 128 -0.20 -7.40 -16.11
CA ARG A 128 -0.75 -7.52 -17.47
C ARG A 128 0.07 -6.78 -18.54
N SER A 129 0.82 -5.73 -18.19
CA SER A 129 1.37 -4.80 -19.21
C SER A 129 2.62 -4.04 -18.76
N SER A 130 3.54 -4.70 -18.04
CA SER A 130 4.70 -4.06 -17.36
C SER A 130 5.56 -3.13 -18.23
N HIS A 131 5.67 -3.40 -19.54
CA HIS A 131 6.49 -2.59 -20.45
C HIS A 131 5.76 -1.37 -21.04
N HIS A 132 4.45 -1.20 -20.79
CA HIS A 132 3.65 -0.18 -21.47
C HIS A 132 2.81 0.76 -20.58
N LEU A 133 2.81 0.58 -19.27
CA LEU A 133 2.00 1.41 -18.38
C LEU A 133 2.40 2.89 -18.39
N ARG A 134 1.41 3.75 -18.56
CA ARG A 134 1.48 5.19 -18.33
C ARG A 134 0.55 5.51 -17.15
N THR A 135 1.05 6.22 -16.15
CA THR A 135 0.31 6.49 -14.91
C THR A 135 -0.08 7.95 -14.83
N PHE A 136 -1.33 8.21 -14.44
CA PHE A 136 -1.86 9.55 -14.24
C PHE A 136 -2.47 9.70 -12.84
N ASP A 137 -2.17 10.81 -12.15
CA ASP A 137 -2.94 11.33 -11.02
C ASP A 137 -3.91 12.38 -11.59
N LEU A 138 -5.22 12.10 -11.50
CA LEU A 138 -6.28 12.95 -12.04
C LEU A 138 -7.13 13.52 -10.90
N LYS A 139 -7.35 14.83 -10.91
CA LYS A 139 -8.15 15.55 -9.90
C LYS A 139 -9.27 16.39 -10.53
N GLY A 140 -9.39 16.42 -11.85
CA GLY A 140 -10.37 17.21 -12.58
C GLY A 140 -10.09 18.72 -12.56
N SER A 141 -8.88 19.14 -12.21
CA SER A 141 -8.50 20.56 -12.12
C SER A 141 -7.33 20.87 -13.05
N SER A 142 -7.26 22.11 -13.55
CA SER A 142 -6.23 22.50 -14.53
C SER A 142 -5.01 23.18 -13.90
N ARG A 143 -5.19 23.88 -12.77
CA ARG A 143 -4.12 24.68 -12.14
C ARG A 143 -3.07 23.79 -11.47
N ASN A 144 -1.80 23.97 -11.81
CA ASN A 144 -0.67 23.19 -11.27
C ASN A 144 -0.81 21.67 -11.49
N ARG A 145 -1.43 21.27 -12.60
CA ARG A 145 -1.65 19.87 -12.98
C ARG A 145 -0.96 19.51 -14.31
N PHE A 146 0.26 20.00 -14.52
CA PHE A 146 1.08 19.66 -15.68
C PHE A 146 2.53 19.45 -15.25
N VAL A 147 3.10 18.30 -15.60
CA VAL A 147 4.52 17.98 -15.41
C VAL A 147 5.24 18.29 -16.72
N ARG A 148 6.20 19.23 -16.66
CA ARG A 148 7.07 19.56 -17.81
C ARG A 148 8.06 18.42 -18.03
N ASP A 149 8.34 18.11 -19.28
CA ASP A 149 9.31 17.08 -19.70
C ASP A 149 9.06 15.71 -19.05
N ALA A 150 7.78 15.37 -18.83
CA ALA A 150 7.38 14.14 -18.16
C ALA A 150 7.84 12.91 -18.94
N LYS A 151 8.56 12.01 -18.26
CA LYS A 151 8.90 10.70 -18.79
C LYS A 151 7.68 9.78 -18.71
N ARG A 152 7.68 8.73 -19.54
CA ARG A 152 6.60 7.72 -19.52
C ARG A 152 6.43 7.06 -18.15
N THR A 153 7.54 6.86 -17.44
CA THR A 153 7.59 6.25 -16.10
C THR A 153 7.14 7.18 -14.99
N ASP A 154 7.00 8.47 -15.27
CA ASP A 154 6.58 9.46 -14.28
C ASP A 154 5.06 9.41 -14.10
N VAL A 155 4.63 9.70 -12.87
CA VAL A 155 3.22 9.97 -12.60
C VAL A 155 2.87 11.33 -13.22
N GLN A 156 2.11 11.28 -14.32
CA GLN A 156 1.64 12.44 -15.06
C GLN A 156 0.35 12.99 -14.46
N LEU A 157 0.00 14.25 -14.77
CA LEU A 157 -1.15 14.92 -14.17
C LEU A 157 -2.23 15.24 -15.22
N ASP A 158 -3.32 15.89 -14.80
CA ASP A 158 -4.50 16.17 -15.64
C ASP A 158 -4.17 16.83 -16.99
N GLY A 159 -3.29 17.82 -17.02
CA GLY A 159 -2.88 18.50 -18.25
C GLY A 159 -2.07 17.60 -19.18
N ASN A 160 -1.23 16.71 -18.64
CA ASN A 160 -0.52 15.70 -19.43
C ASN A 160 -1.52 14.68 -20.00
N PHE A 161 -2.50 14.26 -19.20
CA PHE A 161 -3.55 13.32 -19.63
C PHE A 161 -4.42 13.92 -20.73
N HIS A 162 -4.82 15.18 -20.61
CA HIS A 162 -5.59 15.89 -21.63
C HIS A 162 -4.84 15.95 -22.98
N ALA A 163 -3.53 16.23 -22.95
CA ALA A 163 -2.72 16.17 -24.18
C ALA A 163 -2.64 14.74 -24.74
N TYR A 164 -2.44 13.75 -23.87
CA TYR A 164 -2.31 12.34 -24.25
C TYR A 164 -3.59 11.77 -24.89
N ILE A 165 -4.75 11.97 -24.26
CA ILE A 165 -6.04 11.40 -24.68
C ILE A 165 -6.49 11.93 -26.05
N SER A 166 -6.08 13.15 -26.41
CA SER A 166 -6.40 13.75 -27.72
C SER A 166 -5.79 12.96 -28.89
N GLN A 167 -4.69 12.25 -28.66
CA GLN A 167 -4.00 11.42 -29.64
C GLN A 167 -4.22 9.92 -29.39
N ASN A 168 -4.66 9.55 -28.20
CA ASN A 168 -4.79 8.17 -27.75
C ASN A 168 -6.13 8.00 -27.01
N PRO A 169 -7.28 7.96 -27.72
CA PRO A 169 -8.58 7.81 -27.07
C PRO A 169 -8.66 6.56 -26.20
N LEU A 170 -9.31 6.67 -25.04
CA LEU A 170 -9.60 5.50 -24.19
C LEU A 170 -10.91 4.87 -24.67
N TYR A 171 -10.79 3.70 -25.29
CA TYR A 171 -11.93 2.88 -25.65
C TYR A 171 -12.33 2.04 -24.43
N VAL A 172 -13.59 2.17 -24.02
CA VAL A 172 -14.21 1.32 -23.01
C VAL A 172 -15.34 0.58 -23.70
N THR A 173 -15.37 -0.74 -23.59
CA THR A 173 -16.51 -1.52 -24.06
C THR A 173 -17.69 -1.24 -23.14
N GLY A 174 -18.83 -0.85 -23.71
CA GLY A 174 -20.09 -0.88 -22.97
C GLY A 174 -20.45 -2.33 -22.64
N GLU A 175 -21.00 -2.54 -21.46
CA GLU A 175 -21.72 -3.79 -21.13
C GLU A 175 -23.01 -3.91 -21.94
#